data_AF-A0A3N5Z910-F1
#
_entry.id   AF-A0A3N5Z910-F1
#
_cell.length_a   1.000
_cell.length_b   1.000
_cell.length_c   1.000
_cell.angle_alpha   90.00
_cell.angle_beta   90.00
_cell.angle_gamma   90.00
#
_symmetry.space_group_name_H-M   'P 1'
#
loop_
_entity.id
_entity.type
_entity.pdbx_description
1 polymer ?
#
loop_
_entity_poly.entity_id
_entity_poly.type
_entity_poly.pdbx_seq_one_letter_code
_entity_poly.pdbx_strand_id
1 'polypeptide(L)'
;MDGHITLDRLRELWMPISPQAYVSRVRGKTILLVYARYDTTFPVQLSLDLVHEFDRLGVPYRLSVLPCGHYTTGLPPFKYLDGYVLTKFLVKNL
;
A
#
# COMPACT_ATOMS: atom_id res chain seq x y z
N MET A 1 8.21 -37.97 0.50
CA MET A 1 8.81 -36.62 0.51
C MET A 1 7.95 -35.79 1.42
N ASP A 2 8.40 -35.58 2.65
CA ASP A 2 7.64 -34.81 3.64
C ASP A 2 7.56 -33.35 3.17
N GLY A 3 6.37 -32.95 2.74
CA GLY A 3 6.09 -31.74 1.97
C GLY A 3 6.17 -30.47 2.80
N HIS A 4 7.39 -30.07 3.17
CA HIS A 4 7.64 -28.83 3.88
C HIS A 4 8.21 -27.78 2.92
N ILE A 5 7.50 -26.66 2.78
CA ILE A 5 7.97 -25.45 2.10
C ILE A 5 8.56 -24.50 3.14
N THR A 6 9.72 -23.92 2.84
CA THR A 6 10.28 -22.85 3.70
C THR A 6 9.47 -21.57 3.53
N LEU A 7 9.48 -20.70 4.54
CA LEU A 7 8.79 -19.40 4.45
C LEU A 7 9.28 -18.57 3.27
N ASP A 8 10.59 -18.59 2.99
CA ASP A 8 11.16 -17.84 1.86
C ASP A 8 10.71 -18.41 0.52
N ARG A 9 10.66 -19.73 0.39
CA ARG A 9 10.12 -20.36 -0.83
C ARG A 9 8.64 -20.05 -1.00
N LEU A 10 7.87 -20.01 0.07
CA LEU A 10 6.45 -19.62 0.02
C LEU A 10 6.30 -18.16 -0.46
N ARG A 11 7.14 -17.24 0.03
CA ARG A 11 7.15 -15.84 -0.42
C ARG A 11 7.42 -15.74 -1.92
N GLU A 12 8.43 -16.45 -2.43
CA GLU A 12 8.73 -16.49 -3.86
C GLU A 12 7.54 -16.98 -4.69
N LEU A 13 6.89 -18.07 -4.26
CA LEU A 13 5.73 -18.63 -4.97
C LEU A 13 4.52 -17.68 -4.96
N TRP A 14 4.41 -16.80 -3.96
CA TRP A 14 3.34 -15.81 -3.85
C TRP A 14 3.68 -14.45 -4.47
N MET A 15 4.91 -14.23 -4.95
CA MET A 15 5.28 -12.99 -5.63
C MET A 15 4.35 -12.62 -6.81
N PRO A 16 3.83 -13.56 -7.63
CA PRO A 16 2.95 -13.20 -8.73
C PRO A 16 1.64 -12.50 -8.32
N ILE A 17 1.21 -12.63 -7.06
CA ILE A 17 0.03 -11.94 -6.52
C ILE A 17 0.40 -10.73 -5.65
N SER A 18 1.69 -10.49 -5.40
CA SER A 18 2.16 -9.34 -4.63
C SER A 18 2.15 -8.07 -5.50
N PRO A 19 1.53 -6.96 -5.04
CA PRO A 19 1.61 -5.67 -5.74
C PRO A 19 3.05 -5.17 -5.91
N GLN A 20 3.95 -5.51 -4.97
CA GLN A 20 5.36 -5.10 -5.00
C GLN A 20 6.06 -5.55 -6.29
N ALA A 21 5.74 -6.74 -6.82
CA ALA A 21 6.32 -7.28 -8.05
C ALA A 21 6.02 -6.42 -9.30
N TYR A 22 5.06 -5.51 -9.22
CA TYR A 22 4.52 -4.78 -10.36
C TYR A 22 4.63 -3.26 -10.25
N VAL A 23 5.35 -2.73 -9.26
CA VAL A 23 5.54 -1.28 -9.07
C VAL A 23 6.14 -0.61 -10.32
N SER A 24 7.03 -1.28 -11.04
CA SER A 24 7.59 -0.76 -12.30
C SER A 24 6.55 -0.55 -13.41
N ARG A 25 5.42 -1.28 -13.37
CA ARG A 25 4.37 -1.19 -14.39
C ARG A 25 3.50 0.05 -14.27
N VAL A 26 3.51 0.73 -13.12
CA VAL A 26 2.74 1.96 -12.91
C VAL A 26 3.56 3.23 -13.23
N ARG A 27 4.74 3.09 -13.84
CA ARG A 27 5.50 4.24 -14.35
C ARG A 27 4.66 5.08 -15.33
N GLY A 28 4.84 6.41 -15.24
CA GLY A 28 4.08 7.37 -16.05
C GLY A 28 2.63 7.56 -15.58
N LYS A 29 2.20 6.89 -14.51
CA LYS A 29 0.90 7.15 -13.86
C LYS A 29 1.11 8.08 -12.66
N THR A 30 0.11 8.91 -12.38
CA THR A 30 0.03 9.61 -11.09
C THR A 30 -0.48 8.62 -10.06
N ILE A 31 0.32 8.33 -9.04
CA ILE A 31 -0.01 7.37 -7.97
C ILE A 31 -0.18 8.08 -6.63
N LEU A 32 -1.20 7.66 -5.89
CA LEU A 32 -1.39 7.98 -4.47
C LEU A 32 -1.37 6.67 -3.68
N LEU A 33 -0.51 6.61 -2.68
CA LEU A 33 -0.51 5.57 -1.66
C LEU A 33 -1.16 6.12 -0.40
N VAL A 34 -2.10 5.36 0.16
CA VAL A 34 -2.78 5.68 1.42
C VAL A 34 -2.72 4.45 2.32
N TYR A 35 -2.31 4.64 3.57
CA TYR A 35 -2.38 3.58 4.58
C TYR A 35 -2.67 4.13 5.98
N ALA A 36 -3.16 3.26 6.86
CA ALA A 36 -3.48 3.59 8.24
C ALA A 36 -2.28 3.29 9.16
N ARG A 37 -1.83 4.26 9.97
CA ARG A 37 -0.61 4.17 10.78
C ARG A 37 -0.66 3.05 11.82
N TYR A 38 -1.84 2.76 12.34
CA TYR A 38 -2.08 1.81 13.42
C TYR A 38 -2.92 0.62 12.92
N ASP A 39 -2.72 0.21 11.68
CA ASP A 39 -3.42 -0.94 11.09
C ASP A 39 -2.98 -2.26 11.77
N THR A 40 -3.93 -2.93 12.41
CA THR A 40 -3.73 -4.24 13.07
C THR A 40 -4.21 -5.42 12.22
N THR A 41 -4.86 -5.16 11.08
CA THR A 41 -5.37 -6.17 10.14
C THR A 41 -4.34 -6.43 9.03
N PHE A 42 -3.79 -5.35 8.47
CA PHE A 42 -2.71 -5.34 7.50
C PHE A 42 -1.50 -4.70 8.16
N PRO A 43 -0.50 -5.48 8.58
CA PRO A 43 0.67 -4.96 9.27
C PRO A 43 1.31 -3.79 8.51
N VAL A 44 1.53 -2.67 9.21
CA VAL A 44 2.08 -1.44 8.61
C VAL A 44 3.38 -1.66 7.84
N GLN A 45 4.17 -2.67 8.24
CA GLN A 45 5.40 -3.05 7.55
C GLN A 45 5.17 -3.37 6.07
N LEU A 46 4.04 -3.99 5.70
CA LEU A 46 3.72 -4.30 4.30
C LEU A 46 3.51 -3.04 3.47
N SER A 47 2.95 -1.98 4.08
CA SER A 47 2.80 -0.67 3.44
C SER A 47 4.16 0.00 3.28
N LEU A 48 5.03 -0.07 4.30
CA LEU A 48 6.39 0.46 4.24
C LEU A 48 7.24 -0.26 3.18
N ASP A 49 7.15 -1.58 3.07
CA ASP A 49 7.86 -2.36 2.06
C ASP A 49 7.42 -1.97 0.64
N LEU A 50 6.14 -1.71 0.43
CA LEU A 50 5.65 -1.20 -0.86
C LEU A 50 6.19 0.21 -1.13
N VAL A 51 6.15 1.12 -0.15
CA VAL A 51 6.71 2.49 -0.27
C VAL A 51 8.20 2.43 -0.62
N HIS A 52 8.98 1.60 0.07
CA HIS A 52 10.40 1.40 -0.22
C HIS A 52 10.63 0.87 -1.63
N GLU A 53 9.74 0.02 -2.16
CA GLU A 53 9.85 -0.47 -3.53
C GLU A 53 9.60 0.64 -4.57
N PHE A 54 8.66 1.55 -4.30
CA PHE A 54 8.47 2.76 -5.11
C PHE A 54 9.72 3.65 -5.09
N ASP A 55 10.31 3.87 -3.90
CA ASP A 55 11.55 4.65 -3.74
C ASP A 55 12.71 3.99 -4.48
N ARG A 56 12.91 2.68 -4.28
CA ARG A 56 13.99 1.88 -4.89
C ARG A 56 13.94 1.92 -6.41
N LEU A 57 12.73 1.89 -6.98
CA LEU A 57 12.53 1.95 -8.42
C LEU A 57 12.45 3.39 -8.96
N GLY A 58 12.46 4.41 -8.11
CA GLY A 58 12.29 5.80 -8.52
C GLY A 58 10.97 6.04 -9.24
N VAL A 59 9.89 5.37 -8.82
CA VAL A 59 8.54 5.60 -9.34
C VAL A 59 7.89 6.69 -8.49
N PRO A 60 7.51 7.85 -9.06
CA PRO A 60 6.95 8.94 -8.25
C PRO A 60 5.57 8.57 -7.70
N TYR A 61 5.34 8.87 -6.43
CA TYR A 61 4.06 8.69 -5.75
C TYR A 61 3.81 9.86 -4.80
N ARG A 62 2.53 10.04 -4.43
CA ARG A 62 2.13 10.82 -3.26
C ARG A 62 1.81 9.86 -2.13
N LEU A 63 2.10 10.25 -0.89
CA LEU A 63 1.83 9.44 0.29
C LEU A 63 0.89 10.15 1.25
N SER A 64 -0.10 9.44 1.76
CA SER A 64 -0.94 9.89 2.88
C SER A 64 -0.99 8.80 3.95
N VAL A 65 -0.61 9.17 5.17
CA VAL A 65 -0.61 8.26 6.32
C VAL A 65 -1.68 8.71 7.30
N LEU A 66 -2.76 7.94 7.40
CA LEU A 66 -3.89 8.29 8.24
C LEU A 66 -3.63 7.86 9.70
N PRO A 67 -3.88 8.70 10.72
CA PRO A 67 -3.60 8.40 12.12
C PRO A 67 -4.69 7.51 12.76
N CYS A 68 -5.03 6.41 12.10
CA CYS A 68 -6.07 5.45 12.50
C CYS A 68 -5.61 4.00 12.25
N GLY A 69 -6.43 3.04 12.64
CA GLY A 69 -6.32 1.63 12.22
C GLY A 69 -7.29 1.28 11.09
N HIS A 70 -7.21 0.04 10.59
CA HIS A 70 -7.90 -0.41 9.37
C HIS A 70 -9.37 -0.03 9.31
N TYR A 71 -10.16 -0.59 10.24
CA TYR A 71 -11.61 -0.41 10.26
C TYR A 71 -12.02 0.97 10.78
N THR A 72 -11.18 1.61 11.60
CA THR A 72 -11.43 2.98 12.05
C THR A 72 -11.27 4.01 10.94
N THR A 73 -10.57 3.69 9.84
CA THR A 73 -10.54 4.54 8.63
C THR A 73 -11.95 4.79 8.10
N GLY A 74 -12.87 3.83 8.23
CA GLY A 74 -14.28 3.97 7.84
C GLY A 74 -15.18 4.71 8.84
N LEU A 75 -14.65 5.14 10.00
CA LEU A 75 -15.40 5.80 11.06
C LEU A 75 -15.07 7.30 11.15
N PRO A 76 -15.98 8.15 11.67
CA PRO A 76 -15.64 9.52 12.03
C PRO A 76 -14.51 9.58 13.08
N PRO A 77 -13.58 10.55 12.99
CA PRO A 77 -13.46 11.56 11.93
C PRO A 77 -12.69 11.07 10.69
N PHE A 78 -12.06 9.90 10.75
CA PHE A 78 -11.09 9.44 9.74
C PHE A 78 -11.68 9.22 8.35
N LYS A 79 -12.93 8.78 8.23
CA LYS A 79 -13.59 8.60 6.93
C LYS A 79 -13.68 9.90 6.12
N TYR A 80 -13.79 11.04 6.81
CA TYR A 80 -13.80 12.35 6.17
C TYR A 80 -12.40 12.75 5.72
N LEU A 81 -11.38 12.42 6.50
CA LEU A 81 -9.98 12.64 6.13
C LEU A 81 -9.58 11.79 4.92
N ASP A 82 -9.93 10.50 4.92
CA ASP A 82 -9.67 9.59 3.81
C ASP A 82 -10.39 10.05 2.54
N GLY A 83 -11.71 10.34 2.65
CA GLY A 83 -12.49 10.87 1.54
C GLY A 83 -11.94 12.19 0.98
N TYR A 84 -11.46 13.11 1.83
CA TYR A 84 -10.82 14.35 1.40
C TYR A 84 -9.51 14.08 0.64
N VAL A 85 -8.66 13.19 1.14
CA VAL A 85 -7.38 12.82 0.51
C VAL A 85 -7.63 12.24 -0.89
N LEU A 86 -8.53 11.26 -1.00
CA LEU A 86 -8.87 10.60 -2.26
C LEU A 86 -9.52 11.58 -3.25
N THR A 87 -10.53 12.34 -2.82
CA THR A 87 -11.25 13.29 -3.68
C THR A 87 -10.32 14.37 -4.21
N LYS A 88 -9.50 14.97 -3.33
CA LYS A 88 -8.51 16.00 -3.72
C LYS A 88 -7.50 15.47 -4.72
N PHE A 89 -7.07 14.22 -4.57
CA PHE A 89 -6.17 13.59 -5.52
C PHE A 89 -6.84 13.40 -6.88
N LEU A 90 -8.04 12.83 -6.91
CA LEU A 90 -8.79 12.62 -8.15
C LEU A 90 -9.07 13.94 -8.88
N VAL A 91 -9.63 14.95 -8.18
CA VAL A 91 -9.94 16.26 -8.78
C VAL A 91 -8.71 16.95 -9.38
N LYS A 92 -7.50 16.72 -8.83
CA LYS A 92 -6.27 17.33 -9.33
C LYS A 92 -5.62 16.59 -10.50
N ASN A 93 -6.03 15.36 -10.79
CA ASN A 93 -5.35 14.48 -11.76
C ASN A 93 -6.31 13.77 -12.73
N LEU A 94 -7.60 14.13 -12.72
CA LEU A 94 -8.61 13.77 -13.73
C LEU A 94 -8.60 14.76 -14.89
#